data_AF-A0A166BV28-F1
#
_entry.id   AF-A0A166BV28-F1
#
_cell.length_a   1.000
_cell.length_b   1.000
_cell.length_c   1.000
_cell.angle_alpha   90.00
_cell.angle_beta   90.00
_cell.angle_gamma   90.00
#
_symmetry.space_group_name_H-M   'P 1'
#
loop_
_entity.id
_entity.type
_entity.pdbx_description
1 polymer ?
#
loop_
_entity_poly.entity_id
_entity_poly.type
_entity_poly.pdbx_seq_one_letter_code
_entity_poly.pdbx_strand_id
1 'polypeptide(L)'
;MILVCGKTDLRKQNAILRAANAIHAHALDMPKEHIADFASYIQVFVTVLRLSQAGEQQFIWPRLAPHIPIAPTEEERTEVEDRADGFDEPLADMREDPELYDGARLQRVLESFGDELREQMQVWIESVTPEQLKKCELKPGELKELVIQDVMFIGQSMGQFFPLYLPWLMAHADRRVNAYWPPIPTTDKELSDEFVREKPGVWRFAPFNPVTSEPQA
;
A
#
# COMPACT_ATOMS: atom_id res chain seq x y z
N MET A 1 13.75 -7.88 -6.96
CA MET A 1 12.95 -8.54 -5.90
C MET A 1 11.51 -8.70 -6.37
N ILE A 2 10.87 -9.87 -6.19
CA ILE A 2 9.42 -10.05 -6.45
C ILE A 2 8.77 -10.44 -5.12
N LEU A 3 8.05 -9.50 -4.51
CA LEU A 3 7.32 -9.67 -3.27
C LEU A 3 5.87 -10.11 -3.58
N VAL A 4 5.52 -11.36 -3.32
CA VAL A 4 4.14 -11.85 -3.40
C VAL A 4 3.88 -12.82 -2.24
N CYS A 5 2.80 -12.62 -1.51
CA CYS A 5 2.35 -13.59 -0.51
C CYS A 5 1.39 -14.62 -1.14
N GLY A 6 1.59 -15.90 -0.83
CA GLY A 6 0.77 -16.99 -1.37
C GLY A 6 -0.60 -17.13 -0.70
N LYS A 7 -1.61 -17.49 -1.51
CA LYS A 7 -2.90 -18.16 -1.19
C LYS A 7 -4.00 -17.44 -0.41
N THR A 8 -3.77 -16.31 0.25
CA THR A 8 -4.86 -15.55 0.91
C THR A 8 -4.77 -14.07 0.60
N ASP A 9 -5.82 -13.55 -0.04
CA ASP A 9 -5.87 -12.20 -0.61
C ASP A 9 -6.20 -11.16 0.47
N LEU A 10 -5.31 -10.99 1.46
CA LEU A 10 -5.32 -9.76 2.25
C LEU A 10 -4.90 -8.63 1.32
N ARG A 11 -5.92 -7.86 0.96
CA ARG A 11 -5.93 -6.92 -0.17
C ARG A 11 -4.86 -5.85 -0.07
N LYS A 12 -4.68 -5.32 1.15
CA LYS A 12 -3.83 -4.16 1.41
C LYS A 12 -2.36 -4.57 1.43
N GLN A 13 -2.01 -5.64 2.12
CA GLN A 13 -0.66 -6.20 2.16
C GLN A 13 -0.16 -6.53 0.74
N ASN A 14 -0.93 -7.28 -0.04
CA ASN A 14 -0.56 -7.59 -1.43
C ASN A 14 -0.46 -6.33 -2.31
N ALA A 15 -1.32 -5.33 -2.11
CA ALA A 15 -1.24 -4.08 -2.84
C ALA A 15 0.06 -3.30 -2.53
N ILE A 16 0.46 -3.24 -1.26
CA ILE A 16 1.71 -2.61 -0.82
C ILE A 16 2.91 -3.34 -1.44
N LEU A 17 2.94 -4.68 -1.38
CA LEU A 17 4.02 -5.48 -2.00
C LEU A 17 4.11 -5.27 -3.52
N ARG A 18 2.98 -5.18 -4.21
CA ARG A 18 2.96 -4.90 -5.65
C ARG A 18 3.48 -3.50 -5.97
N ALA A 19 3.14 -2.50 -5.16
CA ALA A 19 3.68 -1.15 -5.33
C ALA A 19 5.19 -1.11 -5.08
N ALA A 20 5.68 -1.80 -4.03
CA ALA A 20 7.12 -1.96 -3.80
C ALA A 20 7.83 -2.60 -5.00
N ASN A 21 7.27 -3.67 -5.57
CA ASN A 21 7.83 -4.32 -6.76
C ASN A 21 7.87 -3.38 -7.98
N ALA A 22 6.82 -2.59 -8.19
CA ALA A 22 6.79 -1.60 -9.28
C ALA A 22 7.89 -0.54 -9.10
N ILE A 23 8.06 -0.01 -7.88
CA ILE A 23 9.15 0.93 -7.58
C ILE A 23 10.50 0.28 -7.90
N HIS A 24 10.74 -0.94 -7.40
CA HIS A 24 11.97 -1.66 -7.68
C HIS A 24 12.21 -1.86 -9.19
N ALA A 25 11.18 -2.25 -9.94
CA ALA A 25 11.28 -2.57 -11.36
C ALA A 25 11.62 -1.34 -12.21
N HIS A 26 11.04 -0.19 -11.89
CA HIS A 26 11.20 1.03 -12.66
C HIS A 26 12.36 1.91 -12.20
N ALA A 27 12.90 1.69 -10.99
CA ALA A 27 13.88 2.58 -10.39
C ALA A 27 15.22 2.68 -11.13
N LEU A 28 15.68 1.71 -11.93
CA LEU A 28 17.01 1.84 -12.58
C LEU A 28 16.96 2.47 -13.98
N ASP A 29 15.79 2.51 -14.60
CA ASP A 29 15.62 2.87 -16.02
C ASP A 29 14.42 3.81 -16.19
N MET A 30 14.43 4.91 -15.44
CA MET A 30 13.37 5.93 -15.48
C MET A 30 13.73 7.04 -16.48
N PRO A 31 12.93 7.24 -17.55
CA PRO A 31 13.10 8.39 -18.43
C PRO A 31 12.91 9.69 -17.66
N LYS A 32 13.69 10.72 -18.01
CA LYS A 32 13.71 12.00 -17.30
C LYS A 32 12.34 12.67 -17.25
N GLU A 33 11.59 12.59 -18.34
CA GLU A 33 10.22 13.10 -18.48
C GLU A 33 9.19 12.39 -17.59
N HIS A 34 9.55 11.29 -16.93
CA HIS A 34 8.67 10.50 -16.06
C HIS A 34 9.06 10.55 -14.58
N ILE A 35 10.18 11.20 -14.24
CA ILE A 35 10.69 11.28 -12.86
C ILE A 35 9.69 11.94 -11.92
N ALA A 36 9.03 13.03 -12.35
CA ALA A 36 8.05 13.73 -11.50
C ALA A 36 6.80 12.87 -11.20
N ASP A 37 6.32 12.12 -12.20
CA ASP A 37 5.23 11.17 -12.03
C ASP A 37 5.64 10.01 -11.12
N PHE A 38 6.87 9.50 -11.28
CA PHE A 38 7.41 8.41 -10.48
C PHE A 38 7.63 8.83 -9.01
N ALA A 39 8.13 10.05 -8.77
CA ALA A 39 8.22 10.64 -7.43
C ALA A 39 6.84 10.74 -6.77
N SER A 40 5.81 11.13 -7.52
CA SER A 40 4.44 11.19 -7.03
C SER A 40 3.90 9.78 -6.70
N TYR A 41 4.19 8.80 -7.54
CA TYR A 41 3.82 7.40 -7.31
C TYR A 41 4.46 6.82 -6.04
N ILE A 42 5.78 7.00 -5.87
CA ILE A 42 6.51 6.57 -4.68
C ILE A 42 5.97 7.29 -3.43
N GLN A 43 5.68 8.59 -3.51
CA GLN A 43 5.10 9.32 -2.37
C GLN A 43 3.77 8.71 -1.93
N VAL A 44 2.89 8.34 -2.88
CA VAL A 44 1.62 7.68 -2.54
C VAL A 44 1.89 6.35 -1.85
N PHE A 45 2.83 5.54 -2.36
CA PHE A 45 3.22 4.28 -1.72
C PHE A 45 3.71 4.48 -0.28
N VAL A 46 4.65 5.39 -0.03
CA VAL A 46 5.20 5.66 1.30
C VAL A 46 4.11 6.14 2.26
N THR A 47 3.26 7.06 1.80
CA THR A 47 2.12 7.56 2.59
C THR A 47 1.15 6.43 2.94
N VAL A 48 0.81 5.56 1.98
CA VAL A 48 -0.10 4.43 2.21
C VAL A 48 0.51 3.39 3.14
N LEU A 49 1.81 3.08 3.01
CA LEU A 49 2.52 2.17 3.90
C LEU A 49 2.42 2.64 5.36
N ARG A 50 2.86 3.89 5.62
CA ARG A 50 2.83 4.50 6.97
C ARG A 50 1.42 4.52 7.55
N LEU A 51 0.43 5.02 6.80
CA LEU A 51 -0.95 5.13 7.30
C LEU A 51 -1.63 3.76 7.48
N SER A 52 -1.28 2.78 6.65
CA SER A 52 -1.77 1.42 6.79
C SER A 52 -1.31 0.78 8.09
N GLN A 53 -0.03 0.94 8.45
CA GLN A 53 0.53 0.40 9.69
C GLN A 53 -0.07 1.11 10.92
N ALA A 54 -0.16 2.44 10.88
CA ALA A 54 -0.76 3.23 11.95
C ALA A 54 -2.24 2.89 12.19
N GLY A 55 -3.04 2.75 11.11
CA GLY A 55 -4.45 2.38 11.22
C GLY A 55 -4.65 0.96 11.76
N GLU A 56 -3.87 -0.01 11.28
CA GLU A 56 -3.91 -1.37 11.81
C GLU A 56 -3.55 -1.42 13.29
N GLN A 57 -2.55 -0.65 13.72
CA GLN A 57 -2.15 -0.56 15.12
C GLN A 57 -3.20 0.09 16.00
N GLN A 58 -3.92 1.08 15.47
CA GLN A 58 -4.94 1.79 16.23
C GLN A 58 -6.24 0.99 16.36
N PHE A 59 -6.66 0.28 15.30
CA PHE A 59 -7.99 -0.32 15.24
C PHE A 59 -7.98 -1.85 15.18
N ILE A 60 -7.05 -2.47 14.46
CA ILE A 60 -7.09 -3.91 14.16
C ILE A 60 -6.35 -4.71 15.24
N TRP A 61 -5.07 -4.45 15.44
CA TRP A 61 -4.21 -5.22 16.32
C TRP A 61 -4.63 -5.23 17.79
N PRO A 62 -5.13 -4.12 18.39
CA PRO A 62 -5.60 -4.14 19.77
C PRO A 62 -6.71 -5.19 20.00
N ARG A 63 -7.52 -5.47 18.97
CA ARG A 63 -8.60 -6.45 19.06
C ARG A 63 -8.15 -7.87 18.74
N LEU A 64 -7.19 -8.05 17.83
CA LEU A 64 -6.74 -9.36 17.36
C LEU A 64 -5.55 -9.93 18.15
N ALA A 65 -4.59 -9.10 18.57
CA ALA A 65 -3.35 -9.49 19.24
C ALA A 65 -3.53 -10.41 20.47
N PRO A 66 -4.56 -10.23 21.33
CA PRO A 66 -4.76 -11.11 22.47
C PRO A 66 -5.04 -12.58 22.09
N HIS A 67 -5.45 -12.83 20.85
CA HIS A 67 -5.87 -14.15 20.36
C HIS A 67 -5.03 -14.65 19.20
N ILE A 68 -4.30 -13.75 18.53
CA ILE A 68 -3.44 -14.05 17.38
C ILE A 68 -2.03 -13.52 17.71
N PRO A 69 -1.11 -14.38 18.19
CA PRO A 69 0.22 -13.99 18.69
C PRO A 69 1.20 -13.70 17.56
N ILE A 70 0.84 -12.77 16.68
CA ILE A 70 1.60 -12.33 15.50
C ILE A 70 1.43 -10.83 15.23
N ALA A 71 0.83 -10.11 16.19
CA ALA A 71 0.81 -8.67 16.12
C ALA A 71 2.27 -8.18 16.15
N PRO A 72 2.66 -7.33 15.19
CA PRO A 72 4.01 -6.80 15.16
C PRO A 72 4.28 -6.06 16.47
N THR A 73 5.47 -6.25 17.02
CA THR A 73 5.92 -5.47 18.16
C THR A 73 6.01 -3.99 17.77
N GLU A 74 6.04 -3.09 18.76
CA GLU A 74 6.29 -1.66 18.49
C GLU A 74 7.60 -1.49 17.71
N GLU A 75 8.64 -2.21 18.13
CA GLU A 75 9.98 -2.17 17.55
C GLU A 75 9.99 -2.58 16.07
N GLU A 76 9.41 -3.74 15.72
CA GLU A 76 9.32 -4.22 14.33
C GLU A 76 8.58 -3.23 13.41
N ARG A 77 7.60 -2.48 13.94
CA ARG A 77 6.89 -1.47 13.14
C ARG A 77 7.73 -0.21 12.97
N THR A 78 8.27 0.32 14.07
CA THR A 78 9.12 1.51 14.03
C THR A 78 10.32 1.28 13.12
N GLU A 79 10.91 0.09 13.09
CA GLU A 79 12.01 -0.20 12.17
C GLU A 79 11.61 -0.10 10.68
N VAL A 80 10.45 -0.63 10.29
CA VAL A 80 9.96 -0.51 8.90
C VAL A 80 9.63 0.94 8.56
N GLU A 81 9.00 1.67 9.49
CA GLU A 81 8.65 3.09 9.32
C GLU A 81 9.92 3.96 9.19
N ASP A 82 10.89 3.81 10.10
CA ASP A 82 12.16 4.53 10.10
C ASP A 82 12.97 4.27 8.82
N ARG A 83 12.97 3.04 8.32
CA ARG A 83 13.65 2.70 7.04
C ARG A 83 12.88 3.26 5.83
N ALA A 84 11.55 3.31 5.89
CA ALA A 84 10.73 3.94 4.86
C ALA A 84 10.93 5.47 4.80
N ASP A 85 11.31 6.12 5.90
CA ASP A 85 11.73 7.53 5.93
C ASP A 85 12.98 7.80 5.07
N GLY A 86 13.74 6.75 4.74
CA GLY A 86 14.81 6.83 3.75
C GLY A 86 14.37 7.30 2.35
N PHE A 87 13.06 7.29 2.04
CA PHE A 87 12.53 7.85 0.80
C PHE A 87 12.39 9.37 0.80
N ASP A 88 12.34 10.03 1.96
CA ASP A 88 11.98 11.44 2.04
C ASP A 88 13.00 12.33 1.32
N GLU A 89 14.29 12.07 1.51
CA GLU A 89 15.37 12.83 0.85
C GLU A 89 15.43 12.57 -0.68
N PRO A 90 15.47 11.32 -1.19
CA PRO A 90 15.36 11.07 -2.63
C PRO A 90 14.13 11.72 -3.29
N LEU A 91 12.98 11.71 -2.61
CA LEU A 91 11.76 12.32 -3.13
C LEU A 91 11.82 13.84 -3.14
N ALA A 92 12.49 14.46 -2.17
CA ALA A 92 12.76 15.89 -2.17
C ALA A 92 13.67 16.26 -3.35
N ASP A 93 14.78 15.53 -3.53
CA ASP A 93 15.73 15.73 -4.63
C ASP A 93 15.03 15.64 -6.01
N MET A 94 14.23 14.59 -6.24
CA MET A 94 13.50 14.38 -7.50
C MET A 94 12.48 15.49 -7.81
N ARG A 95 11.93 16.15 -6.77
CA ARG A 95 10.98 17.26 -6.92
C ARG A 95 11.67 18.59 -7.17
N GLU A 96 12.85 18.77 -6.58
CA GLU A 96 13.67 19.95 -6.78
C GLU A 96 14.28 19.97 -8.17
N ASP A 97 14.91 18.87 -8.57
CA ASP A 97 15.58 18.74 -9.86
C ASP A 97 15.57 17.27 -10.35
N PRO A 98 14.91 16.95 -11.48
CA PRO A 98 14.95 15.61 -12.06
C PRO A 98 16.37 15.09 -12.36
N GLU A 99 17.38 15.95 -12.51
CA GLU A 99 18.77 15.53 -12.70
C GLU A 99 19.39 14.91 -11.43
N LEU A 100 18.81 15.15 -10.26
CA LEU A 100 19.24 14.55 -8.98
C LEU A 100 18.69 13.14 -8.77
N TYR A 101 17.92 12.62 -9.73
CA TYR A 101 17.40 11.27 -9.65
C TYR A 101 18.51 10.22 -9.58
N ASP A 102 18.56 9.50 -8.44
CA ASP A 102 19.39 8.32 -8.26
C ASP A 102 18.49 7.09 -8.07
N GLY A 103 18.27 6.39 -9.19
CA GLY A 103 17.55 5.13 -9.22
C GLY A 103 18.10 4.04 -8.29
N ALA A 104 19.43 3.95 -8.20
CA ALA A 104 20.08 2.97 -7.33
C ALA A 104 19.91 3.34 -5.85
N ARG A 105 19.81 4.64 -5.52
CA ARG A 105 19.45 5.10 -4.17
C ARG A 105 18.05 4.64 -3.78
N LEU A 106 17.07 4.80 -4.67
CA LEU A 106 15.70 4.33 -4.41
C LEU A 106 15.64 2.82 -4.20
N GLN A 107 16.38 2.03 -4.99
CA GLN A 107 16.47 0.59 -4.77
C GLN A 107 17.11 0.24 -3.44
N ARG A 108 18.23 0.89 -3.07
CA ARG A 108 18.88 0.65 -1.76
C ARG A 108 17.94 0.95 -0.59
N VAL A 109 17.17 2.03 -0.67
CA VAL A 109 16.16 2.36 0.36
C VAL A 109 15.14 1.23 0.44
N LEU A 110 14.57 0.80 -0.69
CA LEU A 110 13.58 -0.28 -0.70
C LEU A 110 14.15 -1.63 -0.23
N GLU A 111 15.36 -1.97 -0.64
CA GLU A 111 16.07 -3.19 -0.24
C GLU A 111 16.40 -3.19 1.26
N SER A 112 16.55 -2.02 1.89
CA SER A 112 16.84 -1.93 3.32
C SER A 112 15.73 -2.47 4.22
N PHE A 113 14.48 -2.49 3.75
CA PHE A 113 13.32 -2.99 4.53
C PHE A 113 12.40 -3.94 3.74
N GLY A 114 12.61 -4.14 2.44
CA GLY A 114 11.69 -4.88 1.58
C GLY A 114 11.54 -6.36 1.92
N ASP A 115 12.63 -7.02 2.34
CA ASP A 115 12.58 -8.41 2.79
C ASP A 115 11.78 -8.56 4.09
N GLU A 116 12.04 -7.68 5.06
CA GLU A 116 11.33 -7.65 6.35
C GLU A 116 9.85 -7.34 6.18
N LEU A 117 9.52 -6.34 5.35
CA LEU A 117 8.14 -6.01 4.99
C LEU A 117 7.40 -7.22 4.38
N ARG A 118 8.06 -7.94 3.47
CA ARG A 118 7.49 -9.16 2.86
C ARG A 118 7.21 -10.22 3.91
N GLU A 119 8.20 -10.53 4.73
CA GLU A 119 8.11 -11.58 5.73
C GLU A 119 7.01 -11.26 6.75
N GLN A 120 6.97 -10.03 7.24
CA GLN A 120 5.94 -9.54 8.14
C GLN A 120 4.53 -9.67 7.53
N MET A 121 4.34 -9.19 6.29
CA MET A 121 3.06 -9.31 5.60
C MET A 121 2.64 -10.76 5.36
N GLN A 122 3.60 -11.63 5.03
CA GLN A 122 3.34 -13.06 4.86
C GLN A 122 2.89 -13.71 6.16
N VAL A 123 3.58 -13.44 7.27
CA VAL A 123 3.19 -13.93 8.60
C VAL A 123 1.76 -13.48 8.94
N TRP A 124 1.40 -12.23 8.69
CA TRP A 124 0.05 -11.72 8.93
C TRP A 124 -1.00 -12.44 8.09
N ILE A 125 -0.73 -12.62 6.80
CA ILE A 125 -1.63 -13.31 5.86
C ILE A 125 -1.86 -14.76 6.27
N GLU A 126 -0.82 -15.46 6.71
CA GLU A 126 -0.90 -16.86 7.10
C GLU A 126 -1.55 -17.06 8.47
N SER A 127 -1.49 -16.05 9.34
CA SER A 127 -1.94 -16.17 10.72
C SER A 127 -3.35 -15.66 10.96
N VAL A 128 -3.83 -14.69 10.19
CA VAL A 128 -5.22 -14.19 10.26
C VAL A 128 -6.14 -15.12 9.46
N THR A 129 -6.38 -16.31 10.01
CA THR A 129 -7.27 -17.33 9.43
C THR A 129 -8.68 -17.25 10.01
N PRO A 130 -9.72 -17.76 9.32
CA PRO A 130 -11.06 -17.86 9.88
C PRO A 130 -11.12 -18.56 11.24
N GLU A 131 -10.28 -19.59 11.45
CA GLU A 131 -10.18 -20.33 12.71
C GLU A 131 -9.62 -19.46 13.85
N GLN A 132 -8.62 -18.62 13.57
CA GLN A 132 -8.08 -17.69 14.57
C GLN A 132 -9.06 -16.55 14.85
N LEU A 133 -9.70 -16.00 13.81
CA LEU A 133 -10.71 -14.95 13.97
C LEU A 133 -11.91 -15.40 14.81
N LYS A 134 -12.29 -16.68 14.75
CA LYS A 134 -13.32 -17.26 15.64
C LYS A 134 -12.91 -17.21 17.12
N LYS A 135 -11.62 -17.33 17.44
CA LYS A 135 -11.11 -17.25 18.81
C LYS A 135 -11.11 -15.83 19.36
N CYS A 136 -11.15 -14.82 18.49
CA CYS A 136 -11.23 -13.42 18.90
C CYS A 136 -12.60 -13.03 19.48
N GLU A 137 -13.61 -13.90 19.43
CA GLU A 137 -14.96 -13.65 19.94
C GLU A 137 -15.55 -12.33 19.41
N LEU A 138 -15.29 -12.03 18.13
CA LEU A 138 -15.80 -10.82 17.48
C LEU A 138 -17.33 -10.87 17.39
N LYS A 139 -17.98 -9.77 17.76
CA LYS A 139 -19.42 -9.60 17.57
C LYS A 139 -19.76 -9.62 16.08
N PRO A 140 -20.99 -10.03 15.69
CA PRO A 140 -21.42 -9.92 14.30
C PRO A 140 -21.20 -8.51 13.75
N GLY A 141 -20.43 -8.41 12.67
CA GLY A 141 -20.11 -7.13 12.02
C GLY A 141 -18.91 -6.36 12.62
N GLU A 142 -18.37 -6.77 13.77
CA GLU A 142 -17.25 -6.06 14.42
C GLU A 142 -16.01 -6.01 13.52
N LEU A 143 -15.63 -7.13 12.89
CA LEU A 143 -14.48 -7.14 11.96
C LEU A 143 -14.66 -6.13 10.82
N LYS A 144 -15.89 -6.02 10.28
CA LYS A 144 -16.19 -5.06 9.21
C LYS A 144 -16.05 -3.63 9.70
N GLU A 145 -16.50 -3.36 10.92
CA GLU A 145 -16.36 -2.03 11.54
C GLU A 145 -14.90 -1.65 11.76
N LEU A 146 -14.06 -2.56 12.25
CA LEU A 146 -12.63 -2.28 12.42
C LEU A 146 -11.94 -1.96 11.08
N VAL A 147 -12.28 -2.68 10.02
CA VAL A 147 -11.77 -2.40 8.67
C VAL A 147 -12.28 -1.05 8.14
N ILE A 148 -13.54 -0.69 8.41
CA ILE A 148 -14.08 0.62 8.04
C ILE A 148 -13.33 1.72 8.80
N GLN A 149 -13.07 1.55 10.09
CA GLN A 149 -12.33 2.51 10.91
C GLN A 149 -10.90 2.71 10.38
N ASP A 150 -10.20 1.63 10.04
CA ASP A 150 -8.87 1.67 9.41
C ASP A 150 -8.89 2.47 8.09
N VAL A 151 -9.85 2.16 7.19
CA VAL A 151 -9.98 2.87 5.91
C VAL A 151 -10.35 4.35 6.10
N MET A 152 -11.26 4.65 7.03
CA MET A 152 -11.65 6.03 7.35
C MET A 152 -10.49 6.82 7.96
N PHE A 153 -9.68 6.19 8.81
CA PHE A 153 -8.47 6.79 9.35
C PHE A 153 -7.48 7.14 8.24
N ILE A 154 -7.19 6.20 7.33
CA ILE A 154 -6.32 6.48 6.18
C ILE A 154 -6.88 7.65 5.38
N GLY A 155 -8.19 7.64 5.11
CA GLY A 155 -8.82 8.70 4.34
C GLY A 155 -8.74 10.09 4.97
N GLN A 156 -8.95 10.17 6.29
CA GLN A 156 -8.84 11.42 7.04
C GLN A 156 -7.38 11.89 7.14
N SER A 157 -6.45 10.97 7.38
CA SER A 157 -5.03 11.26 7.57
C SER A 157 -4.32 11.66 6.28
N MET A 158 -4.77 11.18 5.11
CA MET A 158 -4.22 11.60 3.82
C MET A 158 -4.56 13.05 3.44
N GLY A 159 -5.61 13.64 4.03
CA GLY A 159 -6.03 15.01 3.74
C GLY A 159 -6.19 15.25 2.24
N GLN A 160 -5.43 16.21 1.69
CA GLN A 160 -5.45 16.54 0.26
C GLN A 160 -4.96 15.40 -0.66
N PHE A 161 -4.27 14.39 -0.13
CA PHE A 161 -3.82 13.23 -0.90
C PHE A 161 -4.87 12.11 -0.97
N PHE A 162 -5.96 12.18 -0.20
CA PHE A 162 -7.00 11.15 -0.21
C PHE A 162 -7.53 10.79 -1.60
N PRO A 163 -7.73 11.76 -2.53
CA PRO A 163 -7.99 11.48 -3.94
C PRO A 163 -7.10 10.45 -4.63
N LEU A 164 -5.86 10.26 -4.19
CA LEU A 164 -4.91 9.30 -4.75
C LEU A 164 -5.02 7.91 -4.10
N TYR A 165 -5.65 7.80 -2.93
CA TYR A 165 -5.75 6.53 -2.20
C TYR A 165 -6.61 5.51 -2.93
N LEU A 166 -7.82 5.90 -3.33
CA LEU A 166 -8.75 4.98 -3.98
C LEU A 166 -8.24 4.51 -5.36
N PRO A 167 -7.73 5.39 -6.24
CA PRO A 167 -7.05 4.95 -7.45
C PRO A 167 -5.86 4.04 -7.16
N TRP A 168 -5.04 4.35 -6.15
CA TRP A 168 -3.90 3.50 -5.78
C TRP A 168 -4.38 2.10 -5.37
N LEU A 169 -5.40 2.00 -4.52
CA LEU A 169 -5.96 0.73 -4.10
C LEU A 169 -6.50 -0.07 -5.29
N MET A 170 -7.20 0.60 -6.22
CA MET A 170 -7.72 -0.02 -7.44
C MET A 170 -6.62 -0.47 -8.40
N ALA A 171 -5.53 0.30 -8.50
CA ALA A 171 -4.42 0.02 -9.41
C ALA A 171 -3.50 -1.11 -8.91
N HIS A 172 -3.60 -1.51 -7.64
CA HIS A 172 -2.75 -2.55 -7.03
C HIS A 172 -3.53 -3.78 -6.57
N ALA A 173 -4.85 -3.81 -6.72
CA ALA A 173 -5.69 -4.97 -6.41
C ALA A 173 -6.11 -5.71 -7.68
N ASP A 174 -5.82 -7.02 -7.76
CA ASP A 174 -6.40 -7.85 -8.82
C ASP A 174 -7.86 -8.18 -8.48
N ARG A 175 -8.77 -7.38 -9.02
CA ARG A 175 -10.21 -7.51 -8.78
C ARG A 175 -10.81 -8.78 -9.40
N ARG A 176 -10.11 -9.45 -10.31
CA ARG A 176 -10.60 -10.67 -10.99
C ARG A 176 -10.52 -11.89 -10.08
N VAL A 177 -9.58 -11.89 -9.14
CA VAL A 177 -9.36 -13.01 -8.21
C VAL A 177 -10.02 -12.79 -6.85
N ASN A 178 -10.59 -11.61 -6.60
CA ASN A 178 -11.18 -11.26 -5.31
C ASN A 178 -12.70 -11.02 -5.39
N ALA A 179 -13.48 -12.09 -5.20
CA ALA A 179 -14.94 -12.02 -5.18
C ALA A 179 -15.53 -11.17 -4.04
N TYR A 180 -14.73 -10.83 -3.02
CA TYR A 180 -15.20 -10.15 -1.83
C TYR A 180 -14.90 -8.64 -1.83
N TRP A 181 -14.37 -8.09 -2.94
CA TRP A 181 -14.04 -6.66 -3.03
C TRP A 181 -15.27 -5.81 -2.68
N PRO A 182 -15.17 -4.80 -1.79
CA PRO A 182 -16.34 -4.01 -1.46
C PRO A 182 -16.84 -3.29 -2.71
N PRO A 183 -18.17 -3.19 -2.91
CA PRO A 183 -18.68 -2.33 -3.96
C PRO A 183 -18.25 -0.89 -3.64
N ILE A 184 -17.54 -0.28 -4.59
CA ILE A 184 -17.18 1.15 -4.50
C ILE A 184 -18.43 1.94 -4.89
N PRO A 185 -18.93 2.86 -4.06
CA PRO A 185 -20.04 3.74 -4.42
C PRO A 185 -19.76 4.44 -5.77
N THR A 186 -20.79 4.60 -6.61
CA THR A 186 -20.62 5.18 -7.96
C THR A 186 -19.95 6.56 -7.92
N THR A 187 -20.32 7.39 -6.94
CA THR A 187 -19.73 8.72 -6.73
C THR A 187 -18.23 8.65 -6.50
N ASP A 188 -17.77 7.70 -5.69
CA ASP A 188 -16.36 7.55 -5.34
C ASP A 188 -15.57 7.00 -6.53
N LYS A 189 -16.21 6.14 -7.33
CA LYS A 189 -15.65 5.66 -8.59
C LYS A 189 -15.49 6.78 -9.61
N GLU A 190 -16.49 7.63 -9.80
CA GLU A 190 -16.42 8.76 -10.73
C GLU A 190 -15.33 9.75 -10.34
N LEU A 191 -15.21 10.07 -9.05
CA LEU A 191 -14.11 10.87 -8.51
C LEU A 191 -12.75 10.22 -8.76
N SER A 192 -12.65 8.91 -8.47
CA SER A 192 -11.42 8.15 -8.74
C SER A 192 -11.04 8.21 -10.22
N ASP A 193 -11.98 8.00 -11.13
CA ASP A 193 -11.75 8.07 -12.57
C ASP A 193 -11.34 9.49 -13.03
N GLU A 194 -11.81 10.54 -12.36
CA GLU A 194 -11.37 11.92 -12.58
C GLU A 194 -9.93 12.13 -12.14
N PHE A 195 -9.56 11.73 -10.92
CA PHE A 195 -8.18 11.84 -10.45
C PHE A 195 -7.18 11.02 -11.25
N VAL A 196 -7.59 9.86 -11.78
CA VAL A 196 -6.78 9.09 -12.71
C VAL A 196 -6.50 9.88 -13.99
N ARG A 197 -7.52 10.58 -14.52
CA ARG A 197 -7.40 11.41 -15.72
C ARG A 197 -6.57 12.68 -15.50
N GLU A 198 -6.57 13.23 -14.29
CA GLU A 198 -5.74 14.40 -13.95
C GLU A 198 -4.25 14.06 -13.85
N LYS A 199 -3.92 12.83 -13.40
CA LYS A 199 -2.54 12.38 -13.21
C LYS A 199 -2.27 11.03 -13.91
N PRO A 200 -2.46 10.92 -15.23
CA PRO A 200 -2.36 9.64 -15.94
C PRO A 200 -0.93 9.09 -15.87
N GLY A 201 0.06 9.98 -15.78
CA GLY A 201 1.46 9.61 -15.67
C GLY A 201 1.82 8.86 -14.41
N VAL A 202 1.19 9.17 -13.28
CA VAL A 202 1.43 8.50 -11.98
C VAL A 202 1.01 7.03 -12.01
N TRP A 203 -0.08 6.72 -12.70
CA TRP A 203 -0.68 5.37 -12.67
C TRP A 203 -0.01 4.39 -13.63
N ARG A 204 0.88 4.85 -14.51
CA ARG A 204 1.58 3.98 -15.49
C ARG A 204 2.47 2.92 -14.83
N PHE A 205 2.93 3.19 -13.61
CA PHE A 205 3.82 2.29 -12.87
C PHE A 205 3.05 1.24 -12.07
N ALA A 206 1.73 1.40 -11.92
CA ALA A 206 0.93 0.45 -11.17
C ALA A 206 0.70 -0.84 -11.99
N PRO A 207 0.52 -2.01 -11.36
CA PRO A 207 0.34 -3.27 -12.08
C PRO A 207 -0.99 -3.37 -12.82
N PHE A 208 -2.00 -2.58 -12.44
CA PHE A 208 -3.31 -2.55 -13.10
C PHE A 208 -3.74 -1.12 -13.37
N ASN A 209 -4.47 -0.91 -14.47
CA ASN A 209 -5.11 0.35 -14.75
C ASN A 209 -6.26 0.57 -13.73
N PRO A 210 -6.27 1.67 -12.96
CA PRO A 210 -7.28 1.88 -11.92
C PRO A 210 -8.72 1.99 -12.44
N VAL A 211 -8.92 2.37 -13.71
CA VAL A 211 -10.26 2.53 -14.31
C VAL A 211 -10.73 1.21 -14.93
N THR A 212 -9.91 0.61 -15.81
CA THR A 212 -10.29 -0.59 -16.58
C THR A 212 -10.02 -1.89 -15.82
N SER A 213 -9.17 -1.86 -14.80
CA SER A 213 -8.65 -3.04 -14.07
C SER A 213 -7.85 -4.00 -14.96
N GLU A 214 -7.43 -3.56 -16.15
CA GLU A 214 -6.56 -4.32 -17.04
C GLU A 214 -5.11 -4.30 -16.53
N PRO A 215 -4.36 -5.40 -16.66
CA PRO A 215 -2.93 -5.41 -16.34
C PRO A 215 -2.15 -4.38 -17.16
N GLN A 216 -1.17 -3.74 -16.52
CA GLN A 216 -0.20 -2.84 -17.15
C GLN A 216 1.19 -3.53 -17.17
N ALA A 217 2.03 -3.14 -18.13
CA ALA A 217 3.33 -3.76 -18.40
C ALA A 217 4.48 -3.04 -17.69
#